data_AF-A0A7V2JH19-F1
#
_entry.id   AF-A0A7V2JH19-F1
#
_cell.length_a   1.000
_cell.length_b   1.000
_cell.length_c   1.000
_cell.angle_alpha   90.00
_cell.angle_beta   90.00
_cell.angle_gamma   90.00
#
_symmetry.space_group_name_H-M   'P 1'
#
loop_
_entity.id
_entity.type
_entity.pdbx_description
1 polymer ?
#
loop_
_entity_poly.entity_id
_entity_poly.type
_entity_poly.pdbx_seq_one_letter_code
_entity_poly.pdbx_strand_id
1 'polypeptide(L)'
;MATDKQDASDLFIVDNSDSDWKVMSYLADWCEFSSAMDIATGYFEIGALLGLEEKWQEVDKIRILFGDEVTKRTKRIIGGPHQLDR
;
A
#
# COMPACT_ATOMS: atom_id res chain seq x y z
N MET A 1 -10.18 29.52 -29.94
CA MET A 1 -9.37 28.43 -29.39
C MET A 1 -9.12 28.77 -27.93
N ALA A 2 -9.94 28.23 -27.03
CA ALA A 2 -9.72 28.37 -25.59
C ALA A 2 -8.75 27.25 -25.18
N THR A 3 -7.62 27.64 -24.60
CA THR A 3 -6.67 26.73 -23.96
C THR A 3 -7.35 26.17 -22.72
N ASP A 4 -7.72 24.90 -22.78
CA ASP A 4 -8.19 24.12 -21.65
C ASP A 4 -7.07 24.06 -20.61
N LYS A 5 -7.24 24.79 -19.50
CA LYS A 5 -6.42 24.56 -18.31
C LYS A 5 -6.78 23.16 -17.88
N GLN A 6 -5.83 22.22 -17.96
CA GLN A 6 -5.93 21.01 -17.15
C GLN A 6 -5.98 21.49 -15.69
N ASP A 7 -7.18 21.62 -15.15
CA ASP A 7 -7.37 21.73 -13.72
C ASP A 7 -6.60 20.56 -13.12
N ALA A 8 -5.77 20.84 -12.12
CA ALA A 8 -5.16 19.82 -11.29
C ALA A 8 -6.31 19.10 -10.57
N SER A 9 -6.94 18.19 -11.31
CA SER A 9 -8.22 17.57 -11.06
C SER A 9 -8.20 16.90 -9.70
N ASP A 10 -9.10 17.32 -8.81
CA ASP A 10 -9.46 16.74 -7.51
C ASP A 10 -8.47 15.71 -6.98
N LEU A 11 -7.42 16.20 -6.31
CA LEU A 11 -6.52 15.34 -5.57
C LEU A 11 -7.30 14.67 -4.44
N PHE A 12 -7.66 13.41 -4.65
CA PHE A 12 -8.38 12.61 -3.66
C PHE A 12 -7.40 12.09 -2.60
N ILE A 13 -7.35 12.80 -1.46
CA ILE A 13 -6.53 12.43 -0.29
C ILE A 13 -7.44 11.75 0.72
N VAL A 14 -7.04 10.55 1.16
CA VAL A 14 -7.65 9.84 2.27
C VAL A 14 -6.62 9.71 3.38
N ASP A 15 -7.01 10.08 4.59
CA ASP A 15 -6.28 9.79 5.81
C ASP A 15 -7.24 9.18 6.85
N ASN A 16 -6.76 8.86 8.05
CA ASN A 16 -7.60 8.26 9.09
C ASN A 16 -8.20 9.30 10.06
N SER A 17 -8.15 10.60 9.74
CA SER A 17 -8.66 11.67 10.60
C SER A 17 -10.20 11.73 10.62
N ASP A 18 -10.85 11.36 9.53
CA ASP A 18 -12.31 11.27 9.40
C ASP A 18 -12.84 9.98 10.03
N SER A 19 -14.06 9.98 10.61
CA SER A 19 -14.64 8.79 11.24
C SER A 19 -15.06 7.70 10.27
N ASP A 20 -15.49 8.09 9.07
CA ASP A 20 -16.10 7.21 8.08
C ASP A 20 -15.10 6.87 6.96
N TRP A 21 -14.22 7.81 6.60
CA TRP A 21 -13.29 7.64 5.49
C TRP A 21 -11.95 7.13 6.01
N LYS A 22 -11.81 5.80 6.03
CA LYS A 22 -10.57 5.15 6.47
C LYS A 22 -9.76 4.70 5.28
N VAL A 23 -8.45 4.96 5.32
CA VAL A 23 -7.47 4.49 4.31
C VAL A 23 -7.64 2.99 4.06
N MET A 24 -7.93 2.24 5.12
CA MET A 24 -8.12 0.80 5.04
C MET A 24 -9.29 0.37 4.15
N SER A 25 -10.43 1.08 4.24
CA SER A 25 -11.60 0.81 3.41
C SER A 25 -11.28 1.05 1.93
N TYR A 26 -10.59 2.14 1.62
CA TYR A 26 -10.20 2.45 0.25
C TYR A 26 -9.17 1.47 -0.31
N LEU A 27 -8.20 1.03 0.49
CA LEU A 27 -7.27 -0.03 0.08
C LEU A 27 -8.01 -1.34 -0.21
N ALA A 28 -9.01 -1.69 0.61
CA ALA A 28 -9.84 -2.87 0.40
C ALA A 28 -10.68 -2.76 -0.89
N ASP A 29 -11.26 -1.60 -1.17
CA ASP A 29 -12.02 -1.36 -2.41
C ASP A 29 -11.11 -1.38 -3.63
N TRP A 30 -9.91 -0.80 -3.54
CA TRP A 30 -8.96 -0.83 -4.65
C TRP A 30 -8.43 -2.22 -4.96
N CYS A 31 -8.34 -3.12 -3.98
CA CYS A 31 -8.02 -4.53 -4.25
C CYS A 31 -9.04 -5.18 -5.21
N GLU A 32 -10.33 -4.87 -5.07
CA GLU A 32 -11.40 -5.47 -5.88
C GLU A 32 -11.35 -5.00 -7.35
N PHE A 33 -10.90 -3.77 -7.59
CA PHE A 33 -10.88 -3.18 -8.94
C PHE A 33 -9.52 -3.28 -9.65
N SER A 34 -8.44 -3.62 -8.94
CA SER A 34 -7.08 -3.50 -9.46
C SER A 34 -6.48 -4.84 -9.87
N SER A 35 -6.03 -4.95 -11.12
CA SER A 35 -5.21 -6.09 -11.57
C SER A 35 -3.79 -6.06 -11.01
N ALA A 36 -3.28 -4.90 -10.62
CA ALA A 36 -1.98 -4.75 -10.00
C ALA A 36 -1.94 -3.59 -9.01
N MET A 37 -1.15 -3.74 -7.95
CA MET A 37 -0.95 -2.72 -6.93
C MET A 37 0.54 -2.53 -6.63
N ASP A 38 1.04 -1.32 -6.88
CA ASP A 38 2.42 -0.91 -6.61
C ASP A 38 2.43 0.04 -5.39
N ILE A 39 3.04 -0.37 -4.29
CA ILE A 39 3.03 0.34 -2.99
C ILE A 39 4.44 0.83 -2.67
N ALA A 40 4.59 2.13 -2.38
CA ALA A 40 5.82 2.69 -1.85
C ALA A 40 5.58 3.19 -0.42
N THR A 41 6.28 2.62 0.57
CA THR A 41 6.12 2.98 1.98
C THR A 41 7.46 3.07 2.71
N GLY A 42 7.55 3.95 3.71
CA GLY A 42 8.74 4.00 4.58
C GLY A 42 8.84 2.77 5.48
N TYR A 43 7.69 2.25 5.94
CA TYR A 43 7.59 1.11 6.84
C TYR A 43 6.58 0.09 6.34
N PHE A 44 6.93 -1.19 6.41
CA PHE A 44 6.04 -2.28 6.02
C PHE A 44 6.01 -3.41 7.06
N GLU A 45 4.79 -3.81 7.42
CA GLU A 45 4.51 -4.97 8.25
C GLU A 45 3.64 -5.95 7.47
N ILE A 46 4.11 -7.20 7.35
CA ILE A 46 3.45 -8.21 6.50
C ILE A 46 2.05 -8.60 7.01
N GLY A 47 1.83 -8.57 8.32
CA GLY A 47 0.51 -8.76 8.92
C GLY A 47 -0.49 -7.65 8.61
N ALA A 48 -0.08 -6.50 8.07
CA ALA A 48 -1.00 -5.48 7.56
C ALA A 48 -1.88 -6.02 6.43
N LEU A 49 -1.38 -7.00 5.65
CA LEU A 49 -2.18 -7.68 4.62
C LEU A 49 -3.37 -8.43 5.21
N LEU A 50 -3.29 -8.89 6.47
CA LEU A 50 -4.42 -9.55 7.14
C LEU A 50 -5.59 -8.60 7.36
N GLY A 51 -5.33 -7.30 7.46
CA GLY A 51 -6.40 -6.31 7.57
C GLY A 51 -7.18 -6.15 6.26
N LEU A 52 -6.58 -6.51 5.11
CA LEU A 52 -7.26 -6.56 3.82
C LEU A 52 -7.98 -7.91 3.60
N GLU A 53 -8.04 -8.75 4.64
CA GLU A 53 -8.69 -10.06 4.65
C GLU A 53 -8.29 -10.93 3.45
N GLU A 54 -9.24 -11.40 2.66
CA GLU A 54 -9.00 -12.18 1.45
C GLU A 54 -8.87 -11.30 0.20
N LYS A 55 -9.28 -10.03 0.25
CA LYS A 55 -9.35 -9.13 -0.92
C LYS A 55 -8.00 -8.89 -1.59
N TRP A 56 -6.91 -8.84 -0.81
CA TRP A 56 -5.57 -8.65 -1.40
C TRP A 56 -5.15 -9.83 -2.29
N GLN A 57 -5.77 -11.01 -2.14
CA GLN A 57 -5.51 -12.18 -2.99
C GLN A 57 -6.16 -12.06 -4.37
N GLU A 58 -7.13 -11.17 -4.54
CA GLU A 58 -7.79 -10.90 -5.83
C GLU A 58 -6.91 -10.05 -6.77
N VAL A 59 -5.91 -9.37 -6.23
CA VAL A 59 -4.96 -8.57 -7.01
C VAL A 59 -3.90 -9.50 -7.60
N ASP A 60 -3.88 -9.64 -8.94
CA ASP A 60 -2.96 -10.55 -9.63
C ASP A 60 -1.48 -10.29 -9.29
N LYS A 61 -1.13 -9.02 -9.00
CA LYS A 61 0.24 -8.63 -8.70
C LYS A 61 0.32 -7.49 -7.70
N ILE A 62 0.94 -7.76 -6.55
CA ILE A 62 1.32 -6.75 -5.56
C ILE A 62 2.84 -6.59 -5.54
N ARG A 63 3.34 -5.36 -5.71
CA ARG A 63 4.75 -5.01 -5.50
C ARG A 63 4.85 -3.95 -4.42
N ILE A 64 5.77 -4.15 -3.49
CA ILE A 64 5.97 -3.24 -2.36
C ILE A 64 7.43 -2.82 -2.35
N LEU A 65 7.67 -1.52 -2.54
CA LEU A 65 8.94 -0.87 -2.28
C LEU A 65 8.89 -0.32 -0.85
N PHE A 66 9.76 -0.82 0.02
CA PHE A 66 9.81 -0.40 1.41
C PHE A 66 11.23 -0.03 1.86
N GLY A 67 11.32 0.86 2.84
CA GLY A 67 12.58 1.31 3.44
C GLY A 67 13.24 0.27 4.35
N ASP A 68 14.37 0.63 4.97
CA ASP A 68 15.11 -0.26 5.89
C ASP A 68 14.38 -0.47 7.25
N GLU A 69 13.39 0.38 7.52
CA GLU A 69 12.47 0.23 8.65
C GLU A 69 11.38 -0.81 8.34
N VAL A 70 11.67 -2.05 8.72
CA VAL A 70 10.70 -3.14 8.70
C VAL A 70 10.70 -3.85 10.04
N THR A 71 9.58 -4.46 10.42
CA THR A 71 9.51 -5.19 11.70
C THR A 71 10.49 -6.35 11.73
N LYS A 72 10.87 -6.78 12.95
CA LYS A 72 11.68 -8.00 13.14
C LYS A 72 11.08 -9.23 12.45
N ARG A 73 9.75 -9.33 12.37
CA ARG A 73 9.05 -10.43 11.67
C ARG A 73 9.25 -10.32 10.16
N THR A 74 9.04 -9.14 9.60
CA THR A 74 9.25 -8.87 8.17
C THR A 74 10.71 -9.07 7.77
N LYS A 75 11.69 -8.59 8.56
CA LYS A 75 13.14 -8.83 8.31
C LYS A 75 13.48 -10.31 8.21
N ARG A 76 12.92 -11.17 9.07
CA ARG A 76 13.18 -12.62 9.03
C ARG A 76 12.60 -13.30 7.79
N ILE A 77 11.51 -12.79 7.24
CA ILE A 77 10.82 -13.39 6.09
C ILE A 77 11.40 -12.86 4.77
N ILE A 78 11.76 -11.57 4.70
CA ILE A 78 12.12 -10.88 3.46
C ILE A 78 13.61 -10.47 3.39
N GLY A 79 14.26 -10.21 4.53
CA GLY A 79 15.60 -9.60 4.59
C GLY A 79 16.76 -10.47 4.11
N GLY A 80 16.52 -11.76 3.83
CA GLY A 80 17.55 -12.70 3.39
C GLY A 80 18.65 -12.96 4.43
N PRO A 81 19.44 -14.03 4.25
CA PRO A 81 20.50 -14.41 5.21
C PRO A 81 21.62 -13.37 5.34
N HIS A 82 21.76 -12.43 4.40
CA HIS A 82 22.86 -11.46 4.38
C HIS A 82 22.67 -10.22 5.28
N GLN A 83 21.50 -10.04 5.89
CA GLN A 83 21.24 -8.90 6.79
C GLN A 83 21.47 -9.19 8.29
N LEU A 84 21.85 -10.43 8.65
CA LEU A 84 22.07 -10.82 10.06
C LEU A 84 23.56 -10.83 10.48
N ASP A 85 24.49 -10.57 9.55
CA ASP A 85 25.95 -10.61 9.78
C ASP A 85 26.58 -9.21 10.00
N ARG A 86 25.87 -8.28 10.67
CA ARG A 86 26.48 -7.04 11.16
C ARG A 86 26.13 -6.75 12.60
#